data_AF-A0A3B0XMJ2-F1
#
_entry.id   AF-A0A3B0XMJ2-F1
#
_cell.length_a   1.000
_cell.length_b   1.000
_cell.length_c   1.000
_cell.angle_alpha   90.00
_cell.angle_beta   90.00
_cell.angle_gamma   90.00
#
_symmetry.space_group_name_H-M   'P 1'
#
loop_
_entity.id
_entity.type
_entity.pdbx_description
1 polymer ?
#
loop_
_entity_poly.entity_id
_entity_poly.type
_entity_poly.pdbx_seq_one_letter_code
_entity_poly.pdbx_strand_id
1 'polypeptide(L)'
;MTHSLHYLILFFSCCMLFFSFTASAGNAPVKSIDEEGRVTYSDLPVPGASSTKNITIDPGPSANEIDAAQQQAKKRIKIAKKIDEANAEERKKRAEDNARKRAQRTKNDAVNDNYTRYPYSNIWPRPPIYRPPGYRPPARPPLRPPVTSPPGYRPPGIRPPPIPGSR
;
A
#
# COMPACT_ATOMS: atom_id res chain seq x y z
N MET A 1 -77.06 -13.35 14.23
CA MET A 1 -76.08 -14.39 14.59
C MET A 1 -74.72 -14.24 13.88
N THR A 2 -74.34 -13.04 13.42
CA THR A 2 -73.09 -12.81 12.67
C THR A 2 -71.99 -12.11 13.49
N HIS A 3 -72.35 -11.40 14.57
CA HIS A 3 -71.39 -10.69 15.41
C HIS A 3 -70.46 -11.63 16.20
N SER A 4 -70.96 -12.78 16.66
CA SER A 4 -70.17 -13.76 17.43
C SER A 4 -69.04 -14.41 16.61
N LEU A 5 -69.23 -14.56 15.30
CA LEU A 5 -68.22 -15.15 14.41
C LEU A 5 -67.06 -14.18 14.13
N HIS A 6 -67.34 -12.87 14.08
CA HIS A 6 -66.32 -11.85 13.83
C HIS A 6 -65.39 -11.64 15.04
N TYR A 7 -65.92 -11.68 16.26
CA TYR A 7 -65.09 -11.60 17.46
C TYR A 7 -64.15 -12.81 17.61
N LEU A 8 -64.59 -14.00 17.20
CA LEU A 8 -63.78 -15.22 17.28
C LEU A 8 -62.62 -15.20 16.27
N ILE A 9 -62.86 -14.70 15.05
CA ILE A 9 -61.81 -14.55 14.02
C ILE A 9 -60.80 -13.45 14.42
N LEU A 10 -61.27 -12.34 14.99
CA LEU A 10 -60.40 -11.24 15.43
C LEU A 10 -59.56 -11.64 16.65
N PHE A 11 -60.11 -12.46 17.56
CA PHE A 11 -59.37 -13.02 18.69
C PHE A 11 -58.29 -14.03 18.24
N PHE A 12 -58.60 -14.91 17.28
CA PHE A 12 -57.63 -15.87 16.74
C PHE A 12 -56.51 -15.19 15.94
N SER A 13 -56.84 -14.13 15.19
CA SER A 13 -55.86 -13.31 14.46
C SER A 13 -54.95 -12.51 15.41
N CYS A 14 -55.45 -12.09 16.57
CA CYS A 14 -54.66 -11.40 17.58
C CYS A 14 -53.70 -12.37 18.30
N CYS A 15 -54.15 -13.59 18.64
CA CYS A 15 -53.31 -14.60 19.30
C CYS A 15 -52.16 -15.11 18.41
N MET A 16 -52.35 -15.20 17.09
CA MET A 16 -51.28 -15.61 16.16
C MET A 16 -50.19 -14.53 15.96
N LEU A 17 -50.48 -13.26 16.26
CA LEU A 17 -49.49 -12.17 16.18
C LEU A 17 -48.57 -12.09 17.41
N PHE A 18 -48.90 -12.78 18.50
CA PHE A 18 -48.07 -12.78 19.72
C PHE A 18 -47.10 -13.98 19.83
N PHE A 19 -47.13 -14.94 18.90
CA PHE A 19 -46.42 -16.22 19.08
C PHE A 19 -45.12 -16.38 18.26
N SER A 20 -44.50 -15.33 17.73
CA SER A 20 -43.30 -15.52 16.90
C SER A 20 -42.26 -14.42 17.06
N PHE A 21 -41.75 -14.27 18.28
CA PHE A 21 -40.44 -13.64 18.48
C PHE A 21 -39.68 -14.24 19.67
N THR A 22 -39.56 -15.57 19.70
CA THR A 22 -38.46 -16.21 20.43
C THR A 22 -37.20 -16.09 19.57
N ALA A 23 -36.55 -14.92 19.66
CA ALA A 23 -35.18 -14.78 19.19
C ALA A 23 -34.33 -15.81 19.92
N SER A 24 -33.90 -16.85 19.20
CA SER A 24 -32.83 -17.73 19.65
C SER A 24 -31.60 -16.83 19.82
N ALA A 25 -31.28 -16.49 21.07
CA ALA A 25 -29.97 -15.99 21.41
C ALA A 25 -28.99 -17.10 21.06
N GLY A 26 -28.39 -17.03 19.87
CA GLY A 26 -27.30 -17.93 19.49
C GLY A 26 -26.26 -17.86 20.59
N ASN A 27 -25.97 -19.00 21.22
CA ASN A 27 -24.98 -19.07 22.28
C ASN A 27 -23.67 -18.46 21.76
N ALA A 28 -23.07 -17.54 22.52
CA ALA A 28 -21.79 -16.98 22.15
C ALA A 28 -20.74 -18.11 22.05
N PRO A 29 -19.91 -18.16 21.00
CA PRO A 29 -18.94 -19.23 20.83
C PRO A 29 -17.98 -19.26 22.02
N VAL A 30 -17.91 -20.42 22.68
CA VAL A 30 -17.07 -20.64 23.85
C VAL A 30 -15.74 -21.20 23.39
N LYS A 31 -14.65 -20.56 23.82
CA LYS A 31 -13.29 -21.10 23.71
C LYS A 31 -12.94 -21.77 25.04
N SER A 32 -12.65 -23.06 25.02
CA SER A 32 -12.13 -23.80 26.17
C SER A 32 -10.69 -24.25 25.94
N ILE A 33 -9.97 -24.48 27.05
CA ILE A 33 -8.59 -24.95 27.07
C ILE A 33 -8.53 -26.10 28.09
N ASP A 34 -8.10 -27.29 27.68
CA ASP A 34 -7.93 -28.45 28.56
C ASP A 34 -6.59 -28.42 29.32
N GLU A 35 -6.35 -29.43 30.18
CA GLU A 35 -5.14 -29.53 31.01
C GLU A 35 -3.87 -29.73 30.17
N GLU A 36 -4.00 -30.33 28.98
CA GLU A 36 -2.93 -30.48 27.98
C GLU A 36 -2.74 -29.22 27.11
N GLY A 37 -3.54 -28.17 27.30
CA GLY A 37 -3.44 -26.90 26.58
C GLY A 37 -4.09 -26.89 25.19
N ARG A 38 -4.92 -27.87 24.85
CA ARG A 38 -5.67 -27.94 23.58
C ARG A 38 -6.84 -26.97 23.61
N VAL A 39 -7.00 -26.22 22.53
CA VAL A 39 -8.07 -25.25 22.36
C VAL A 39 -9.22 -25.90 21.61
N THR A 40 -10.43 -25.87 22.18
CA THR A 40 -11.66 -26.26 21.47
C THR A 40 -12.66 -25.11 21.43
N TYR A 41 -13.43 -25.05 20.35
CA TYR A 41 -14.48 -24.07 20.14
C TYR A 41 -15.81 -24.80 20.11
N SER A 42 -16.76 -24.35 20.92
CA SER A 42 -18.07 -24.98 21.08
C SER A 42 -19.15 -23.91 21.27
N ASP A 43 -20.33 -24.16 20.72
CA ASP A 43 -21.51 -23.33 20.95
C ASP A 43 -22.23 -23.72 22.26
N LEU A 44 -21.75 -24.77 22.93
CA LEU A 44 -22.25 -25.23 24.22
C LEU A 44 -21.20 -25.01 25.32
N PRO A 45 -21.63 -24.61 26.53
CA PRO A 45 -20.73 -24.52 27.67
C PRO A 45 -20.15 -25.90 27.99
N VAL A 46 -18.86 -25.95 28.30
CA VAL A 46 -18.18 -27.21 28.66
C VAL A 46 -18.65 -27.63 30.07
N PRO A 47 -19.28 -28.81 30.23
CA PRO A 47 -19.70 -29.29 31.53
C PRO A 47 -18.48 -29.55 32.42
N GLY A 48 -18.51 -29.05 33.66
CA GLY A 48 -17.40 -29.21 34.61
C GLY A 48 -16.22 -28.24 34.42
N ALA A 49 -16.40 -27.16 33.64
CA ALA A 49 -15.35 -26.14 33.49
C ALA A 49 -14.94 -25.54 34.85
N SER A 50 -13.64 -25.51 35.11
CA SER A 50 -13.07 -24.98 36.35
C SER A 50 -13.16 -23.44 36.45
N SER A 51 -13.20 -22.75 35.31
CA SER A 51 -13.34 -21.29 35.24
C SER A 51 -13.97 -20.86 33.92
N THR A 52 -14.84 -19.85 33.97
CA THR A 52 -15.47 -19.23 32.79
C THR A 52 -15.21 -17.74 32.81
N LYS A 53 -14.75 -17.18 31.68
CA LYS A 53 -14.59 -15.73 31.51
C LYS A 53 -15.39 -15.27 30.30
N ASN A 54 -16.38 -14.42 30.53
CA ASN A 54 -17.05 -13.71 29.46
C ASN A 54 -16.13 -12.60 28.93
N ILE A 55 -15.93 -12.61 27.62
CA ILE A 55 -15.16 -11.58 26.92
C ILE A 55 -16.16 -10.56 26.41
N THR A 56 -16.19 -9.37 27.03
CA THR A 56 -16.91 -8.23 26.47
C THR A 56 -16.20 -7.80 25.20
N ILE A 57 -16.91 -7.82 24.07
CA ILE A 57 -16.42 -7.31 22.80
C ILE A 57 -17.01 -5.92 22.64
N ASP A 58 -16.15 -4.93 22.39
CA ASP A 58 -16.60 -3.58 22.09
C ASP A 58 -17.45 -3.57 20.82
N PRO A 59 -18.51 -2.73 20.76
CA PRO A 59 -19.30 -2.60 19.55
C PRO A 59 -18.40 -2.19 18.38
N GLY A 60 -18.71 -2.71 17.18
CA GLY A 60 -18.06 -2.28 15.96
C GLY A 60 -18.26 -0.78 15.68
N PRO A 61 -17.54 -0.23 14.69
CA PRO A 61 -17.66 1.18 14.32
C PRO A 61 -19.11 1.55 14.00
N SER A 62 -19.49 2.77 14.38
CA SER A 62 -20.81 3.30 14.08
C SER A 62 -21.03 3.44 12.58
N ALA A 63 -22.30 3.45 12.15
CA ALA A 63 -22.64 3.64 10.73
C ALA A 63 -22.03 4.94 10.15
N ASN A 64 -22.00 6.01 10.94
CA ASN A 64 -21.41 7.28 10.55
C ASN A 64 -19.89 7.18 10.32
N GLU A 65 -19.18 6.42 11.16
CA GLU A 65 -17.74 6.20 11.00
C GLU A 65 -17.42 5.36 9.76
N ILE A 66 -18.25 4.33 9.50
CA ILE A 66 -18.15 3.52 8.29
C ILE A 66 -18.34 4.40 7.05
N ASP A 67 -19.39 5.23 7.02
CA ASP A 67 -19.67 6.13 5.90
C ASP A 67 -18.56 7.15 5.69
N ALA A 68 -18.06 7.78 6.76
CA ALA A 68 -16.95 8.71 6.70
C ALA A 68 -15.69 8.05 6.13
N ALA A 69 -15.36 6.84 6.59
CA ALA A 69 -14.22 6.06 6.10
C ALA A 69 -14.38 5.72 4.61
N GLN A 70 -15.57 5.28 4.19
CA GLN A 70 -15.86 4.98 2.78
C GLN A 70 -15.74 6.24 1.90
N GLN A 71 -16.26 7.38 2.35
CA GLN A 71 -16.13 8.65 1.62
C GLN A 71 -14.66 9.06 1.50
N GLN A 72 -13.88 8.91 2.57
CA GLN A 72 -12.45 9.21 2.54
C GLN A 72 -11.70 8.28 1.59
N ALA A 73 -12.00 6.99 1.60
CA ALA A 73 -11.43 6.01 0.68
C ALA A 73 -11.74 6.37 -0.78
N LYS A 74 -13.00 6.69 -1.09
CA LYS A 74 -13.43 7.14 -2.43
C LYS A 74 -12.65 8.38 -2.89
N LYS A 75 -12.44 9.37 -2.00
CA LYS A 75 -11.64 10.56 -2.30
C LYS A 75 -10.18 10.20 -2.63
N ARG A 76 -9.56 9.35 -1.81
CA ARG A 76 -8.16 8.92 -2.02
C ARG A 76 -7.98 8.17 -3.33
N ILE A 77 -8.89 7.26 -3.67
CA ILE A 77 -8.87 6.52 -4.94
C ILE A 77 -8.97 7.48 -6.13
N LYS A 78 -9.87 8.48 -6.07
CA LYS A 78 -9.99 9.49 -7.14
C LYS A 78 -8.72 10.30 -7.31
N ILE A 79 -8.07 10.71 -6.21
CA ILE A 79 -6.81 11.46 -6.26
C ILE A 79 -5.70 10.59 -6.86
N ALA A 80 -5.56 9.34 -6.42
CA ALA A 80 -4.57 8.42 -6.94
C ALA A 80 -4.70 8.22 -8.46
N LYS A 81 -5.94 7.99 -8.95
CA LYS A 81 -6.20 7.88 -10.40
C LYS A 81 -5.74 9.11 -11.19
N LYS A 82 -6.06 10.32 -10.69
CA LYS A 82 -5.64 11.57 -11.35
C LYS A 82 -4.11 11.71 -11.41
N ILE A 83 -3.40 11.29 -10.36
CA ILE A 83 -1.94 11.31 -10.31
C ILE A 83 -1.38 10.31 -11.33
N ASP A 84 -1.94 9.10 -11.40
CA ASP A 84 -1.50 8.07 -12.34
C ASP A 84 -1.70 8.49 -13.79
N GLU A 85 -2.84 9.12 -14.10
CA GLU A 85 -3.14 9.70 -15.42
C GLU A 85 -2.15 10.81 -15.78
N ALA A 86 -1.92 11.77 -14.88
CA ALA A 86 -0.97 12.86 -15.10
C ALA A 86 0.47 12.33 -15.32
N ASN A 87 0.89 11.34 -14.53
CA ASN A 87 2.20 10.69 -14.67
C ASN A 87 2.31 9.90 -15.99
N ALA A 88 1.21 9.30 -16.47
CA ALA A 88 1.19 8.61 -17.75
C ALA A 88 1.35 9.60 -18.92
N GLU A 89 0.66 10.74 -18.87
CA GLU A 89 0.81 11.80 -19.87
C GLU A 89 2.21 12.41 -19.86
N GLU A 90 2.76 12.71 -18.68
CA GLU A 90 4.10 13.27 -18.57
C GLU A 90 5.16 12.29 -19.09
N ARG A 91 5.01 10.99 -18.83
CA ARG A 91 5.90 9.96 -19.39
C ARG A 91 5.88 9.94 -20.92
N LYS A 92 4.70 10.11 -21.54
CA LYS A 92 4.59 10.21 -23.01
C LYS A 92 5.32 11.45 -23.54
N LYS A 93 5.05 12.62 -22.97
CA LYS A 93 5.73 13.88 -23.36
C LYS A 93 7.25 13.79 -23.20
N ARG A 94 7.73 13.27 -22.08
CA ARG A 94 9.17 13.07 -21.83
C ARG A 94 9.78 12.07 -22.82
N ALA A 95 9.06 11.02 -23.21
CA ALA A 95 9.52 10.06 -24.21
C ALA A 95 9.65 10.71 -25.59
N GLU A 96 8.67 11.49 -26.02
CA GLU A 96 8.69 12.24 -27.28
C GLU A 96 9.83 13.28 -27.29
N ASP A 97 9.97 14.05 -26.22
CA ASP A 97 11.06 15.02 -26.09
C ASP A 97 12.43 14.37 -26.12
N ASN A 98 12.58 13.22 -25.45
CA ASN A 98 13.82 12.44 -25.47
C ASN A 98 14.08 11.86 -26.87
N ALA A 99 13.06 11.40 -27.58
CA ALA A 99 13.20 10.93 -28.96
C ALA A 99 13.64 12.06 -29.90
N ARG A 100 13.03 13.25 -29.78
CA ARG A 100 13.43 14.46 -30.54
C ARG A 100 14.87 14.86 -30.25
N LYS A 101 15.26 14.93 -28.97
CA LYS A 101 16.63 15.26 -28.56
C LYS A 101 17.64 14.22 -29.06
N ARG A 102 17.30 12.93 -29.03
CA ARG A 102 18.15 11.86 -29.60
C ARG A 102 18.33 12.04 -31.10
N ALA A 103 17.23 12.24 -31.85
CA ALA A 103 17.32 12.46 -33.29
C ALA A 103 18.15 13.71 -33.65
N GLN A 104 18.06 14.77 -32.87
CA GLN A 104 18.88 15.97 -33.05
C GLN A 104 20.36 15.73 -32.72
N ARG A 105 20.67 14.96 -31.66
CA ARG A 105 22.05 14.55 -31.35
C ARG A 105 22.64 13.72 -32.49
N THR A 106 21.92 12.72 -33.00
CA THR A 106 22.38 11.92 -34.14
C THR A 106 22.70 12.76 -35.37
N LYS A 107 21.90 13.80 -35.66
CA LYS A 107 22.20 14.75 -36.76
C LYS A 107 23.45 15.57 -36.48
N ASN A 108 23.61 16.08 -35.26
CA ASN A 108 24.78 16.87 -34.88
C ASN A 108 26.06 16.02 -34.87
N ASP A 109 26.00 14.78 -34.40
CA ASP A 109 27.12 13.83 -34.40
C ASP A 109 27.53 13.48 -35.85
N ALA A 110 26.57 13.26 -36.75
CA ALA A 110 26.85 13.04 -38.17
C ALA A 110 27.48 14.26 -38.89
N VAL A 111 27.12 15.48 -38.48
CA VAL A 111 27.77 16.71 -38.98
C VAL A 111 29.18 16.86 -38.41
N ASN A 112 29.40 16.52 -37.14
CA ASN A 112 30.72 16.60 -36.50
C ASN A 112 31.71 15.57 -37.08
N ASP A 113 31.26 14.36 -37.38
CA ASP A 113 32.08 13.35 -38.06
C ASP A 113 32.52 13.79 -39.45
N ASN A 114 31.71 14.59 -40.16
CA ASN A 114 32.07 15.15 -41.46
C ASN A 114 33.16 16.23 -41.36
N TYR A 115 33.18 17.03 -40.29
CA TYR A 115 34.25 18.01 -40.05
C TYR A 115 35.54 17.38 -39.48
N THR A 116 35.42 16.25 -38.78
CA THR A 116 36.56 15.55 -38.16
C THR A 116 37.23 14.55 -39.11
N ARG A 117 36.60 14.23 -40.25
CA ARG A 117 37.20 13.50 -41.38
C ARG A 117 38.07 14.42 -42.26
N TYR A 118 38.90 15.24 -41.66
CA TYR A 118 40.07 15.81 -42.32
C TYR A 118 41.31 15.27 -41.59
N PRO A 119 42.25 14.59 -42.28
CA PRO A 119 43.41 13.97 -41.66
C PRO A 119 44.48 15.04 -41.39
N TYR A 120 44.18 15.99 -40.51
CA TYR A 120 45.17 16.90 -39.97
C TYR A 120 45.09 16.88 -38.44
N SER A 121 45.52 15.76 -37.88
CA SER A 121 45.81 15.63 -36.45
C SER A 121 47.01 16.54 -36.12
N ASN A 122 46.74 17.82 -35.92
CA ASN A 122 47.70 18.76 -35.36
C ASN A 122 47.80 18.46 -33.85
N ILE A 123 48.54 17.39 -33.51
CA ILE A 123 48.87 17.03 -32.14
C ILE A 123 49.97 18.00 -31.70
N TRP A 124 49.56 19.22 -31.38
CA TRP A 124 50.44 20.12 -30.65
C TRP A 124 50.60 19.55 -29.23
N PRO A 125 51.83 19.31 -28.76
CA PRO A 125 52.05 18.88 -27.39
C PRO A 125 51.45 19.95 -26.47
N ARG A 126 50.44 19.56 -25.68
CA ARG A 126 49.86 20.44 -24.67
C ARG A 126 51.00 20.86 -23.73
N PRO A 127 51.22 22.17 -23.50
CA PRO A 127 52.25 22.59 -22.57
C PRO A 127 51.94 22.01 -21.18
N PRO A 128 52.96 21.58 -20.42
CA PRO A 128 52.76 21.08 -19.07
C PRO A 128 52.05 22.14 -18.24
N ILE A 129 50.95 21.77 -17.59
CA ILE A 129 50.23 22.64 -16.66
C ILE A 129 51.15 22.82 -15.44
N TYR A 130 51.93 23.90 -15.42
CA TYR A 130 52.75 24.26 -14.26
C TYR A 130 51.81 24.67 -13.12
N ARG A 131 51.55 23.74 -12.21
CA ARG A 131 50.92 24.05 -10.93
C ARG A 131 52.01 24.50 -9.97
N PRO A 132 52.03 25.77 -9.53
CA PRO A 132 53.02 26.20 -8.54
C PRO A 132 52.87 25.34 -7.27
N PRO A 133 53.99 24.94 -6.63
CA PRO A 133 53.96 24.20 -5.38
C PRO A 133 53.13 24.98 -4.34
N GLY A 134 52.09 24.34 -3.78
CA GLY A 134 51.26 24.94 -2.72
C GLY A 134 49.85 25.35 -3.12
N TYR A 135 49.48 25.35 -4.42
CA TYR A 135 48.10 25.62 -4.83
C TYR A 135 47.20 24.38 -4.65
N ARG A 136 46.78 24.12 -3.41
CA ARG A 136 45.69 23.18 -3.11
C ARG A 136 44.39 23.98 -3.12
N PRO A 137 43.44 23.72 -4.05
CA PRO A 137 42.16 24.42 -4.03
C PRO A 137 41.49 24.17 -2.66
N PRO A 138 40.81 25.18 -2.08
CA PRO A 138 40.17 25.03 -0.79
C PRO A 138 39.18 23.87 -0.85
N ALA A 139 39.20 23.03 0.18
CA ALA A 139 38.23 21.95 0.32
C ALA A 139 36.82 22.56 0.28
N ARG A 140 36.02 22.16 -0.71
CA ARG A 140 34.61 22.57 -0.74
C ARG A 140 33.93 22.07 0.53
N PRO A 141 33.15 22.91 1.22
CA PRO A 141 32.35 22.43 2.34
C PRO A 141 31.40 21.35 1.82
N PRO A 142 31.11 20.32 2.63
CA PRO A 142 30.14 19.31 2.25
C PRO A 142 28.79 19.99 2.01
N LEU A 143 28.29 19.92 0.78
CA LEU A 143 26.97 20.44 0.36
C LEU A 143 25.81 19.73 1.07
N ARG A 144 26.09 18.71 1.90
CA ARG A 144 25.08 17.88 2.54
C ARG A 144 25.50 17.56 3.97
N PRO A 145 24.61 17.72 4.97
CA PRO A 145 24.87 17.20 6.29
C PRO A 145 25.11 15.68 6.22
N PRO A 146 25.95 15.12 7.11
CA PRO A 146 26.13 13.69 7.20
C PRO A 146 24.76 13.04 7.44
N VAL A 147 24.39 12.10 6.59
CA VAL A 147 23.22 11.25 6.83
C VAL A 147 23.63 10.33 7.99
N THR A 148 23.23 10.67 9.20
CA THR A 148 23.22 9.75 10.32
C THR A 148 22.17 8.69 10.01
N SER A 149 22.55 7.66 9.27
CA SER A 149 21.76 6.44 9.20
C SER A 149 21.78 5.84 10.60
N PRO A 150 20.63 5.68 11.27
CA PRO A 150 20.59 5.00 12.56
C PRO A 150 21.16 3.58 12.38
N PRO A 151 21.99 3.09 13.32
CA PRO A 151 22.53 1.73 13.25
C PRO A 151 21.35 0.76 13.22
N GLY A 152 21.16 0.07 12.09
CA GLY A 152 20.14 -0.95 11.91
C GLY A 152 19.07 -0.69 10.85
N TYR A 153 19.02 0.48 10.19
CA TYR A 153 18.05 0.66 9.10
C TYR A 153 18.58 0.09 7.78
N ARG A 154 18.34 -1.21 7.57
CA ARG A 154 18.44 -1.84 6.25
C ARG A 154 17.12 -1.57 5.52
N PRO A 155 17.08 -0.73 4.47
CA PRO A 155 15.87 -0.57 3.68
C PRO A 155 15.44 -1.96 3.16
N PRO A 156 14.14 -2.25 3.04
CA PRO A 156 13.66 -3.52 2.50
C PRO A 156 14.24 -3.73 1.10
N GLY A 157 15.31 -4.51 1.03
CA GLY A 157 16.01 -4.81 -0.20
C GLY A 157 15.13 -5.73 -1.02
N ILE A 158 14.83 -5.29 -2.24
CA ILE A 158 14.45 -6.14 -3.35
C ILE A 158 15.48 -7.27 -3.39
N ARG A 159 15.10 -8.48 -2.98
CA ARG A 159 15.96 -9.65 -3.15
C ARG A 159 16.20 -9.81 -4.65
N PRO A 160 17.44 -9.84 -5.13
CA PRO A 160 17.67 -10.28 -6.50
C PRO A 160 17.16 -11.73 -6.61
N PRO A 161 16.53 -12.11 -7.74
CA PRO A 161 16.07 -13.48 -7.93
C PRO A 161 17.25 -14.46 -7.84
N PRO A 162 17.04 -15.68 -7.36
CA PRO A 162 18.08 -16.70 -7.30
C PRO A 162 18.63 -16.95 -8.72
N ILE A 163 19.96 -16.98 -8.84
CA ILE A 163 20.64 -17.35 -10.07
C ILE A 163 20.34 -18.83 -10.32
N PRO A 164 19.76 -19.21 -11.47
CA PRO A 164 19.57 -20.62 -11.79
C PRO A 164 20.94 -21.27 -11.98
N GLY A 165 21.30 -22.24 -11.13
CA GLY A 165 22.41 -23.16 -11.39
C GLY A 165 23.60 -23.18 -10.42
N SER A 166 23.59 -22.47 -9.29
CA SER A 166 24.62 -22.68 -8.26
C SER A 166 24.17 -23.76 -7.26
N ARG A 167 24.63 -25.00 -7.47
CA ARG A 167 24.78 -26.00 -6.40
C ARG A 167 26.16 -25.85 -5.77
#